data_AF-A0A7K0IYY7-F1
#
_entry.id   AF-A0A7K0IYY7-F1
#
_cell.length_a   1.000
_cell.length_b   1.000
_cell.length_c   1.000
_cell.angle_alpha   90.00
_cell.angle_beta   90.00
_cell.angle_gamma   90.00
#
_symmetry.space_group_name_H-M   'P 1'
#
loop_
_entity.id
_entity.type
_entity.pdbx_description
1 polymer ?
#
loop_
_entity_poly.entity_id
_entity_poly.type
_entity_poly.pdbx_seq_one_letter_code
_entity_poly.pdbx_strand_id
1 'polypeptide(L)'
;METLVKQPATDQTTIRPLEKRLALQLAPDRLNAFFPLLQRGVTVPAIMGCSLRSLLCDQFAIPSDYVTDRITTIFINNRPLDDLDTTIIEDGLRVTLSAAMPGLVGATMRRGGFYAALRQGISHVGSNRQTADEMGVVRLKLFNLLLPELGPLILARGLLLEQDELDELLMRLPELSLHNPNGTGRTHLSATFGE
;
A
#
# COMPACT_ATOMS: atom_id res chain seq x y z
N MET A 1 49.48 13.73 18.41
CA MET A 1 48.76 14.74 17.61
C MET A 1 49.48 14.74 16.27
N GLU A 2 48.95 14.25 15.17
CA GLU A 2 47.63 14.50 14.58
C GLU A 2 47.01 13.25 13.96
N THR A 3 45.68 13.29 13.91
CA THR A 3 44.77 12.24 13.47
C THR A 3 44.61 12.29 11.95
N LEU A 4 45.06 11.25 11.23
CA LEU A 4 44.75 11.08 9.81
C LEU A 4 43.35 10.47 9.68
N VAL A 5 42.35 11.34 9.52
CA VAL A 5 40.96 10.98 9.28
C VAL A 5 40.87 10.23 7.94
N LYS A 6 40.52 8.94 8.00
CA LYS A 6 40.03 8.19 6.85
C LYS A 6 38.74 8.85 6.34
N GLN A 7 38.75 9.30 5.10
CA GLN A 7 37.54 9.62 4.36
C GLN A 7 36.71 8.34 4.19
N PRO A 8 35.42 8.31 4.57
CA PRO A 8 34.53 7.24 4.13
C PRO A 8 34.08 7.54 2.70
N ALA A 9 34.11 6.47 1.90
CA ALA A 9 33.71 6.42 0.51
C ALA A 9 32.27 6.94 0.33
N THR A 10 32.11 7.83 -0.65
CA THR A 10 30.82 8.28 -1.16
C THR A 10 30.12 7.09 -1.80
N ASP A 11 29.23 6.44 -1.05
CA ASP A 11 28.43 5.34 -1.55
C ASP A 11 27.31 5.89 -2.45
N GLN A 12 27.50 5.61 -3.73
CA GLN A 12 26.54 5.51 -4.83
C GLN A 12 25.13 6.05 -4.53
N THR A 13 24.93 7.32 -4.83
CA THR A 13 23.60 7.90 -5.07
C THR A 13 22.95 7.12 -6.22
N THR A 14 22.11 6.14 -5.90
CA THR A 14 21.19 5.51 -6.85
C THR A 14 20.34 6.63 -7.46
N ILE A 15 20.62 6.99 -8.71
CA ILE A 15 19.82 7.95 -9.47
C ILE A 15 18.46 7.28 -9.69
N ARG A 16 17.51 7.52 -8.77
CA ARG A 16 16.10 7.20 -9.02
C ARG A 16 15.66 8.04 -10.22
N PRO A 17 15.01 7.46 -11.24
CA PRO A 17 14.48 8.25 -12.35
C PRO A 17 13.58 9.36 -11.80
N LEU A 18 13.60 10.54 -12.45
CA LEU A 18 12.83 11.72 -12.04
C LEU A 18 11.33 11.38 -12.02
N GLU A 19 10.80 10.99 -10.87
CA GLU A 19 9.39 10.62 -10.71
C GLU A 19 8.52 11.85 -10.93
N LYS A 20 7.57 11.77 -11.87
CA LYS A 20 6.59 12.84 -12.09
C LYS A 20 5.69 12.92 -10.86
N ARG A 21 5.52 14.11 -10.29
CA ARG A 21 4.63 14.31 -9.14
C ARG A 21 3.34 14.96 -9.59
N LEU A 22 2.21 14.36 -9.25
CA LEU A 22 0.88 14.88 -9.51
C LEU A 22 0.10 14.96 -8.19
N ALA A 23 -0.30 16.15 -7.79
CA ALA A 23 -1.13 16.36 -6.61
C ALA A 23 -2.52 16.83 -7.06
N LEU A 24 -3.57 16.12 -6.65
CA LEU A 24 -4.95 16.42 -6.98
C LEU A 24 -5.71 16.89 -5.75
N GLN A 25 -6.50 17.95 -5.91
CA GLN A 25 -7.52 18.37 -4.97
C GLN A 25 -8.88 18.16 -5.64
N LEU A 26 -9.70 17.30 -5.07
CA LEU A 26 -10.94 16.83 -5.68
C LEU A 26 -12.11 16.99 -4.71
N ALA A 27 -13.32 17.11 -5.26
CA ALA A 27 -14.54 17.00 -4.47
C ALA A 27 -14.73 15.55 -3.96
N PRO A 28 -15.40 15.33 -2.82
CA PRO A 28 -15.46 14.01 -2.18
C PRO A 28 -16.19 12.95 -3.02
N ASP A 29 -17.12 13.37 -3.88
CA ASP A 29 -17.87 12.52 -4.81
C ASP A 29 -16.97 11.91 -5.91
N ARG A 30 -15.79 12.48 -6.15
CA ARG A 30 -14.80 11.97 -7.11
C ARG A 30 -13.95 10.82 -6.57
N LEU A 31 -14.05 10.49 -5.28
CA LEU A 31 -13.33 9.36 -4.69
C LEU A 31 -13.62 8.04 -5.43
N ASN A 32 -14.85 7.84 -5.90
CA ASN A 32 -15.28 6.62 -6.59
C ASN A 32 -14.48 6.34 -7.88
N ALA A 33 -13.88 7.36 -8.50
CA ALA A 33 -13.03 7.20 -9.68
C ALA A 33 -11.78 6.35 -9.39
N PHE A 34 -11.31 6.32 -8.15
CA PHE A 34 -10.13 5.56 -7.71
C PHE A 34 -10.44 4.12 -7.31
N PHE A 35 -11.72 3.76 -7.11
CA PHE A 35 -12.09 2.44 -6.59
C PHE A 35 -11.61 1.28 -7.47
N PRO A 36 -11.73 1.32 -8.81
CA PRO A 36 -11.23 0.24 -9.66
C PRO A 36 -9.71 0.00 -9.49
N LEU A 37 -8.93 1.08 -9.38
CA LEU A 37 -7.48 0.99 -9.15
C LEU A 37 -7.19 0.40 -7.77
N LEU A 38 -7.82 0.92 -6.70
CA LEU A 38 -7.65 0.43 -5.33
C LEU A 38 -8.06 -1.04 -5.17
N GLN A 39 -9.06 -1.51 -5.91
CA GLN A 39 -9.49 -2.91 -5.93
C GLN A 39 -8.54 -3.82 -6.70
N ARG A 40 -8.08 -3.39 -7.89
CA ARG A 40 -7.08 -4.14 -8.69
C ARG A 40 -5.75 -4.22 -7.96
N GLY A 41 -5.44 -3.19 -7.19
CA GLY A 41 -4.27 -2.99 -6.36
C GLY A 41 -3.45 -1.83 -6.88
N VAL A 42 -2.86 -1.07 -5.97
CA VAL A 42 -2.05 0.11 -6.25
C VAL A 42 -0.69 -0.02 -5.59
N THR A 43 0.33 0.60 -6.17
CA THR A 43 1.68 0.62 -5.58
C THR A 43 1.79 1.79 -4.61
N VAL A 44 2.19 1.54 -3.38
CA VAL A 44 2.33 2.54 -2.32
C VAL A 44 3.77 2.54 -1.81
N PRO A 45 4.44 3.69 -1.74
CA PRO A 45 5.76 3.80 -1.11
C PRO A 45 5.71 3.46 0.38
N ALA A 46 6.66 2.65 0.83
CA ALA A 46 6.74 2.19 2.20
C ALA A 46 8.19 1.94 2.64
N ILE A 47 8.41 2.00 3.96
CA ILE A 47 9.68 1.63 4.61
C ILE A 47 9.64 0.13 4.91
N MET A 48 10.64 -0.59 4.41
CA MET A 48 10.75 -2.05 4.48
C MET A 48 11.39 -2.51 5.80
N GLY A 49 11.25 -3.81 6.09
CA GLY A 49 11.86 -4.45 7.27
C GLY A 49 11.13 -4.20 8.59
N CYS A 50 9.96 -3.54 8.58
CA CYS A 50 9.07 -3.44 9.73
C CYS A 50 8.00 -4.54 9.73
N SER A 51 7.17 -4.62 10.77
CA SER A 51 6.03 -5.53 10.80
C SER A 51 4.85 -4.96 10.00
N LEU A 52 3.96 -5.82 9.50
CA LEU A 52 2.74 -5.38 8.83
C LEU A 52 1.88 -4.49 9.74
N ARG A 53 1.85 -4.75 11.05
CA ARG A 53 1.21 -3.84 12.02
C ARG A 53 1.80 -2.44 11.95
N SER A 54 3.13 -2.32 11.97
CA SER A 54 3.82 -1.03 11.95
C SER A 54 3.58 -0.27 10.64
N LEU A 55 3.51 -0.97 9.51
CA LEU A 55 3.11 -0.32 8.25
C LEU A 55 1.69 0.24 8.31
N LEU A 56 0.73 -0.53 8.80
CA LEU A 56 -0.66 -0.07 8.84
C LEU A 56 -0.85 1.06 9.86
N CYS A 57 -0.27 0.92 11.06
CA CYS A 57 -0.49 1.87 12.16
C CYS A 57 0.42 3.09 12.05
N ASP A 58 1.72 2.89 11.87
CA ASP A 58 2.70 3.96 11.99
C ASP A 58 2.93 4.66 10.64
N GLN A 59 3.02 3.89 9.55
CA GLN A 59 3.26 4.49 8.22
C GLN A 59 1.95 4.95 7.55
N PHE A 60 0.91 4.11 7.55
CA PHE A 60 -0.37 4.45 6.92
C PHE A 60 -1.29 5.22 7.86
N ALA A 61 -0.90 5.43 9.12
CA ALA A 61 -1.67 6.18 10.12
C ALA A 61 -3.09 5.62 10.34
N ILE A 62 -3.28 4.31 10.16
CA ILE A 62 -4.56 3.65 10.43
C ILE A 62 -4.63 3.37 11.94
N PRO A 63 -5.68 3.82 12.64
CA PRO A 63 -5.83 3.55 14.07
C PRO A 63 -5.74 2.05 14.40
N SER A 64 -5.01 1.71 15.48
CA SER A 64 -4.74 0.30 15.83
C SER A 64 -6.02 -0.48 16.18
N ASP A 65 -7.01 0.18 16.78
CA ASP A 65 -8.34 -0.38 17.01
C ASP A 65 -9.05 -0.69 15.68
N TYR A 66 -8.98 0.22 14.70
CA TYR A 66 -9.50 -0.01 13.36
C TYR A 66 -8.81 -1.21 12.68
N VAL A 67 -7.47 -1.31 12.73
CA VAL A 67 -6.72 -2.46 12.18
C VAL A 67 -7.14 -3.79 12.83
N THR A 68 -7.49 -3.75 14.11
CA THR A 68 -7.84 -4.95 14.88
C THR A 68 -9.29 -5.38 14.64
N ASP A 69 -10.22 -4.42 14.70
CA ASP A 69 -11.66 -4.68 14.76
C ASP A 69 -12.33 -4.59 13.39
N ARG A 70 -11.86 -3.69 12.53
CA ARG A 70 -12.46 -3.45 11.21
C ARG A 70 -11.79 -4.24 10.13
N ILE A 71 -10.46 -4.40 10.12
CA ILE A 71 -9.76 -5.18 9.10
C ILE A 71 -9.75 -6.67 9.50
N THR A 72 -10.82 -7.40 9.16
CA THR A 72 -10.99 -8.80 9.57
C THR A 72 -10.33 -9.81 8.65
N THR A 73 -9.98 -9.43 7.43
CA THR A 73 -9.39 -10.34 6.43
C THR A 73 -8.21 -9.68 5.75
N ILE A 74 -7.05 -10.32 5.88
CA ILE A 74 -5.79 -9.84 5.32
C ILE A 74 -5.18 -10.98 4.51
N PHE A 75 -4.76 -10.68 3.28
CA PHE A 75 -3.97 -11.60 2.48
C PHE A 75 -2.60 -11.00 2.16
N ILE A 76 -1.56 -11.82 2.29
CA ILE A 76 -0.20 -11.55 1.84
C ILE A 76 0.13 -12.52 0.73
N ASN A 77 0.50 -12.00 -0.45
CA ASN A 77 0.78 -12.81 -1.64
C ASN A 77 -0.31 -13.86 -1.90
N ASN A 78 -1.58 -13.44 -1.79
CA ASN A 78 -2.78 -14.26 -1.95
C ASN A 78 -2.98 -15.36 -0.89
N ARG A 79 -2.23 -15.33 0.21
CA ARG A 79 -2.40 -16.24 1.35
C ARG A 79 -2.96 -15.50 2.56
N PRO A 80 -3.93 -16.08 3.27
CA PRO A 80 -4.50 -15.44 4.45
C PRO A 80 -3.43 -15.28 5.53
N LEU A 81 -3.49 -14.15 6.24
CA LEU A 81 -2.58 -13.83 7.33
C LEU A 81 -3.35 -13.64 8.63
N ASP A 82 -2.89 -14.31 9.69
CA ASP A 82 -3.47 -14.22 11.02
C ASP A 82 -2.63 -13.36 11.99
N ASP A 83 -1.32 -13.31 11.80
CA ASP A 83 -0.40 -12.58 12.69
C ASP A 83 0.30 -11.41 11.97
N LEU A 84 -0.07 -10.20 12.39
CA LEU A 84 0.45 -8.94 11.86
C LEU A 84 1.84 -8.58 12.37
N ASP A 85 2.20 -9.10 13.56
CA ASP A 85 3.36 -8.68 14.32
C ASP A 85 4.62 -9.45 13.88
N THR A 86 4.45 -10.69 13.42
CA THR A 86 5.53 -11.54 12.90
C THR A 86 5.76 -11.42 11.39
N THR A 87 4.85 -10.78 10.67
CA THR A 87 4.97 -10.60 9.21
C THR A 87 5.83 -9.39 8.89
N ILE A 88 7.04 -9.64 8.37
CA ILE A 88 7.95 -8.61 7.91
C ILE A 88 7.63 -8.21 6.47
N ILE A 89 7.74 -6.91 6.20
CA ILE A 89 7.41 -6.33 4.89
C ILE A 89 8.67 -6.23 4.04
N GLU A 90 8.54 -6.76 2.84
CA GLU A 90 9.58 -6.82 1.82
C GLU A 90 9.15 -6.01 0.60
N ASP A 91 10.11 -5.62 -0.22
CA ASP A 91 9.82 -4.86 -1.44
C ASP A 91 8.93 -5.66 -2.41
N GLY A 92 7.91 -5.01 -2.95
CA GLY A 92 6.94 -5.60 -3.86
C GLY A 92 5.88 -6.49 -3.18
N LEU A 93 5.84 -6.55 -1.84
CA LEU A 93 4.85 -7.37 -1.12
C LEU A 93 3.42 -7.00 -1.49
N ARG A 94 2.58 -8.00 -1.76
CA ARG A 94 1.16 -7.78 -2.10
C ARG A 94 0.29 -7.95 -0.86
N VAL A 95 -0.31 -6.86 -0.42
CA VAL A 95 -1.20 -6.80 0.75
C VAL A 95 -2.62 -6.58 0.26
N THR A 96 -3.57 -7.38 0.72
CA THR A 96 -4.99 -7.19 0.47
C THR A 96 -5.74 -7.07 1.79
N LEU A 97 -6.51 -6.01 1.97
CA LEU A 97 -7.29 -5.73 3.17
C LEU A 97 -8.79 -5.78 2.86
N SER A 98 -9.58 -6.37 3.76
CA SER A 98 -11.04 -6.37 3.70
C SER A 98 -11.69 -6.34 5.09
N ALA A 99 -12.84 -5.67 5.21
CA ALA A 99 -13.50 -5.44 6.50
C ALA A 99 -14.47 -6.54 6.95
N ALA A 100 -15.01 -7.28 6.00
CA ALA A 100 -15.88 -8.44 6.20
C ALA A 100 -16.20 -8.98 4.80
N MET A 101 -15.85 -10.23 4.52
CA MET A 101 -16.39 -10.91 3.35
C MET A 101 -17.70 -11.61 3.74
N PRO A 102 -18.81 -11.44 3.02
CA PRO A 102 -20.01 -12.23 3.27
C PRO A 102 -19.85 -13.68 2.78
N GLY A 103 -20.67 -14.59 3.31
CA GLY A 103 -20.73 -15.98 2.87
C GLY A 103 -19.60 -16.89 3.38
N LEU A 104 -19.49 -18.08 2.79
CA LEU A 104 -18.58 -19.14 3.23
C LEU A 104 -17.10 -18.72 3.17
N VAL A 105 -16.73 -17.93 2.16
CA VAL A 105 -15.37 -17.40 2.00
C VAL A 105 -15.01 -16.49 3.17
N GLY A 106 -15.92 -15.66 3.65
CA GLY A 106 -15.65 -14.82 4.82
C GLY A 106 -15.70 -15.56 6.15
N ALA A 107 -16.64 -16.50 6.31
CA ALA A 107 -16.71 -17.34 7.50
C ALA A 107 -15.42 -18.16 7.69
N THR A 108 -14.85 -18.63 6.58
CA THR A 108 -13.53 -19.24 6.61
C THR A 108 -12.47 -18.16 6.81
N MET A 109 -12.25 -17.21 5.90
CA MET A 109 -11.09 -16.29 5.85
C MET A 109 -11.04 -15.14 6.88
N ARG A 110 -11.97 -15.10 7.84
CA ARG A 110 -11.91 -14.17 8.97
C ARG A 110 -10.75 -14.50 9.92
N ARG A 111 -9.91 -13.52 10.23
CA ARG A 111 -8.87 -13.59 11.25
C ARG A 111 -9.48 -13.91 12.62
N GLY A 112 -8.91 -14.89 13.32
CA GLY A 112 -9.39 -15.32 14.63
C GLY A 112 -10.79 -15.97 14.65
N GLY A 113 -11.33 -16.37 13.50
CA GLY A 113 -12.63 -17.06 13.42
C GLY A 113 -12.58 -18.53 13.82
N PHE A 114 -13.73 -19.13 14.13
CA PHE A 114 -13.88 -20.54 14.54
C PHE A 114 -13.27 -21.53 13.54
N TYR A 115 -13.27 -21.20 12.25
CA TYR A 115 -12.68 -22.01 11.18
C TYR A 115 -11.21 -21.69 10.87
N ALA A 116 -10.54 -20.85 11.67
CA ALA A 116 -9.12 -20.53 11.49
C ALA A 116 -8.23 -21.80 11.57
N ALA A 117 -8.62 -22.79 12.38
CA ALA A 117 -7.91 -24.06 12.50
C ALA A 117 -7.87 -24.87 11.19
N LEU A 118 -8.81 -24.65 10.26
CA LEU A 118 -8.81 -25.31 8.94
C LEU A 118 -7.75 -24.76 7.97
N ARG A 119 -7.00 -23.71 8.35
CA ARG A 119 -5.91 -23.12 7.57
C ARG A 119 -4.50 -23.51 8.03
N GLN A 120 -4.37 -24.33 9.07
CA GLN A 120 -3.06 -24.74 9.57
C GLN A 120 -2.27 -25.48 8.49
N GLY A 121 -1.26 -24.80 7.93
CA GLY A 121 -0.39 -25.32 6.86
C GLY A 121 -0.16 -24.36 5.67
N ILE A 122 -0.88 -23.23 5.57
CA ILE A 122 -0.79 -22.32 4.40
C ILE A 122 -0.21 -20.95 4.75
N SER A 123 -0.19 -20.58 6.04
CA SER A 123 0.29 -19.29 6.53
C SER A 123 1.74 -19.03 6.11
N HIS A 124 2.00 -17.83 5.60
CA HIS A 124 3.32 -17.44 5.13
C HIS A 124 4.30 -17.34 6.31
N VAL A 125 5.42 -18.08 6.21
CA VAL A 125 6.57 -17.94 7.10
C VAL A 125 7.58 -17.08 6.34
N GLY A 126 7.82 -15.86 6.84
CA GLY A 126 8.71 -14.89 6.20
C GLY A 126 10.11 -15.45 5.99
N SER A 127 10.69 -15.19 4.82
CA SER A 127 12.04 -15.61 4.47
C SER A 127 12.78 -14.47 3.81
N ASN A 128 13.74 -13.95 4.58
CA ASN A 128 15.00 -13.29 4.21
C ASN A 128 15.14 -11.92 4.87
N ARG A 129 16.33 -11.71 5.44
CA ARG A 129 16.69 -10.54 6.25
C ARG A 129 16.93 -9.34 5.32
N GLN A 130 15.92 -8.52 5.11
CA GLN A 130 16.09 -7.16 4.62
C GLN A 130 16.33 -6.23 5.82
N THR A 131 17.34 -5.36 5.72
CA THR A 131 17.67 -4.39 6.77
C THR A 131 16.48 -3.46 6.97
N ALA A 132 16.07 -3.25 8.22
CA ALA A 132 15.08 -2.23 8.54
C ALA A 132 15.55 -0.87 7.99
N ASP A 133 14.61 -0.08 7.46
CA ASP A 133 14.79 1.29 6.96
C ASP A 133 15.13 1.47 5.46
N GLU A 134 14.98 0.41 4.65
CA GLU A 134 15.08 0.54 3.19
C GLU A 134 13.76 1.07 2.58
N MET A 135 13.84 2.07 1.70
CA MET A 135 12.68 2.59 0.97
C MET A 135 12.31 1.69 -0.21
N GLY A 136 11.17 1.02 -0.12
CA GLY A 136 10.60 0.16 -1.16
C GLY A 136 9.15 0.50 -1.48
N VAL A 137 8.44 -0.47 -2.04
CA VAL A 137 7.03 -0.36 -2.39
C VAL A 137 6.24 -1.58 -1.95
N VAL A 138 4.96 -1.38 -1.65
CA VAL A 138 4.00 -2.47 -1.44
C VAL A 138 2.85 -2.33 -2.42
N ARG A 139 2.30 -3.46 -2.89
CA ARG A 139 1.08 -3.46 -3.70
C ARG A 139 -0.12 -3.67 -2.79
N LEU A 140 -0.90 -2.62 -2.54
CA LEU A 140 -2.05 -2.64 -1.64
C LEU A 140 -3.35 -2.81 -2.43
N LYS A 141 -4.24 -3.68 -1.94
CA LYS A 141 -5.63 -3.82 -2.42
C LYS A 141 -6.62 -3.55 -1.29
N LEU A 142 -7.66 -2.80 -1.59
CA LEU A 142 -8.77 -2.53 -0.67
C LEU A 142 -10.06 -3.10 -1.23
N PHE A 143 -10.87 -3.70 -0.36
CA PHE A 143 -12.17 -4.25 -0.72
C PHE A 143 -13.26 -3.82 0.26
N ASN A 144 -14.51 -3.92 -0.22
CA ASN A 144 -15.72 -3.70 0.56
C ASN A 144 -15.70 -2.31 1.22
N LEU A 145 -16.06 -2.24 2.50
CA LEU A 145 -16.16 -0.98 3.25
C LEU A 145 -14.82 -0.27 3.41
N LEU A 146 -13.68 -0.96 3.23
CA LEU A 146 -12.36 -0.32 3.33
C LEU A 146 -12.05 0.62 2.17
N LEU A 147 -12.74 0.49 1.02
CA LEU A 147 -12.54 1.38 -0.12
C LEU A 147 -12.88 2.84 0.22
N PRO A 148 -14.12 3.16 0.64
CA PRO A 148 -14.44 4.53 1.03
C PRO A 148 -13.78 4.94 2.36
N GLU A 149 -13.51 4.00 3.28
CA GLU A 149 -12.97 4.32 4.61
C GLU A 149 -11.46 4.59 4.61
N LEU A 150 -10.66 3.79 3.88
CA LEU A 150 -9.20 3.93 3.83
C LEU A 150 -8.69 4.54 2.54
N GLY A 151 -9.49 4.55 1.46
CA GLY A 151 -9.12 5.11 0.17
C GLY A 151 -8.55 6.53 0.26
N PRO A 152 -9.24 7.50 0.91
CA PRO A 152 -8.74 8.87 1.05
C PRO A 152 -7.39 8.95 1.77
N LEU A 153 -7.21 8.17 2.83
CA LEU A 153 -5.97 8.14 3.62
C LEU A 153 -4.79 7.64 2.79
N ILE A 154 -4.98 6.54 2.05
CA ILE A 154 -3.96 5.97 1.16
C ILE A 154 -3.65 6.92 0.00
N LEU A 155 -4.68 7.55 -0.60
CA LEU A 155 -4.52 8.49 -1.70
C LEU A 155 -3.79 9.78 -1.29
N ALA A 156 -4.03 10.27 -0.07
CA ALA A 156 -3.34 11.45 0.46
C ALA A 156 -1.84 11.20 0.67
N ARG A 157 -1.46 9.98 1.07
CA ARG A 157 -0.05 9.55 1.20
C ARG A 157 0.65 9.50 -0.15
N GLY A 158 -0.05 9.01 -1.17
CA GLY A 158 0.43 8.94 -2.54
C GLY A 158 0.62 7.51 -3.05
N LEU A 159 0.41 7.38 -4.35
CA LEU A 159 0.48 6.16 -5.14
C LEU A 159 1.55 6.31 -6.20
N LEU A 160 2.26 5.22 -6.50
CA LEU A 160 3.06 5.12 -7.72
C LEU A 160 2.21 4.47 -8.80
N LEU A 161 1.89 5.23 -9.83
CA LEU A 161 1.12 4.77 -10.98
C LEU A 161 2.05 4.60 -12.18
N GLU A 162 1.90 3.48 -12.87
CA GLU A 162 2.39 3.31 -14.23
C GLU A 162 1.53 4.16 -15.20
N GLN A 163 2.02 4.38 -16.41
CA GLN A 163 1.38 5.26 -17.38
C GLN A 163 -0.04 4.80 -17.76
N ASP A 164 -0.25 3.50 -17.90
CA ASP A 164 -1.56 2.89 -18.18
C ASP A 164 -2.56 3.10 -17.03
N GLU A 165 -2.10 2.99 -15.78
CA GLU A 165 -2.92 3.22 -14.59
C GLU A 165 -3.31 4.69 -14.44
N LEU A 166 -2.40 5.60 -14.82
CA LEU A 166 -2.67 7.03 -14.85
C LEU A 166 -3.69 7.37 -15.95
N ASP A 167 -3.51 6.86 -17.17
CA ASP A 167 -4.43 7.11 -18.28
C ASP A 167 -5.83 6.57 -17.95
N GLU A 168 -5.92 5.38 -17.37
CA GLU A 168 -7.17 4.79 -16.88
C GLU A 168 -7.89 5.71 -15.85
N LEU A 169 -7.12 6.33 -14.95
CA LEU A 169 -7.66 7.26 -13.96
C LEU A 169 -8.15 8.56 -14.61
N LEU A 170 -7.37 9.13 -15.52
CA LEU A 170 -7.70 10.40 -16.17
C LEU A 170 -8.95 10.27 -17.05
N MET A 171 -9.17 9.11 -17.68
CA MET A 171 -10.44 8.83 -18.39
C MET A 171 -11.66 8.91 -17.47
N ARG A 172 -11.51 8.64 -16.17
CA ARG A 172 -12.57 8.74 -15.16
C ARG A 172 -12.67 10.12 -14.50
N LEU A 173 -11.69 11.00 -14.75
CA LEU A 173 -11.64 12.37 -14.26
C LEU A 173 -11.44 13.33 -15.45
N PRO A 174 -12.39 13.39 -16.41
CA PRO A 174 -12.22 14.14 -17.67
C PRO A 174 -12.04 15.65 -17.46
N GLU A 175 -12.50 16.17 -16.32
CA GLU A 175 -12.31 17.56 -15.87
C GLU A 175 -10.82 17.92 -15.69
N LEU A 176 -9.99 16.94 -15.35
CA LEU A 176 -8.54 17.08 -15.24
C LEU A 176 -7.94 16.99 -16.65
N SER A 177 -8.04 18.08 -17.40
CA SER A 177 -7.29 18.26 -18.65
C SER A 177 -5.81 18.46 -18.35
N LEU A 178 -5.14 17.42 -17.88
CA LEU A 178 -3.69 17.40 -17.79
C LEU A 178 -3.17 17.23 -19.22
N HIS A 179 -2.56 18.28 -19.77
CA HIS A 179 -1.64 18.08 -20.88
C HIS A 179 -0.57 17.10 -20.39
N ASN A 180 -0.62 15.87 -20.87
CA ASN A 180 0.40 14.88 -20.59
C ASN A 180 1.49 15.04 -21.67
N PRO A 181 2.59 15.78 -21.43
CA PRO A 181 3.73 15.68 -22.31
C PRO A 181 4.23 14.24 -22.18
N ASN A 182 4.15 13.48 -23.27
CA ASN A 182 4.64 12.12 -23.44
C ASN A 182 5.92 11.85 -22.65
N GLY A 183 5.77 11.36 -21.42
CA GLY A 183 6.87 11.04 -20.53
C GLY A 183 6.74 9.58 -20.14
N THR A 184 7.69 8.76 -20.59
CA THR A 184 7.84 7.38 -20.16
C THR A 184 8.38 7.37 -18.73
N GLY A 185 7.51 7.23 -17.73
CA GLY A 185 7.92 7.14 -16.33
C GLY A 185 6.77 6.92 -15.35
N ARG A 186 7.10 6.43 -14.15
CA ARG A 186 6.14 6.32 -13.04
C ARG A 186 5.74 7.70 -12.53
N THR A 187 4.46 7.85 -12.22
CA THR A 187 3.92 9.07 -11.61
C THR A 187 3.60 8.81 -10.15
N HIS A 188 4.20 9.61 -9.27
CA HIS A 188 3.78 9.70 -7.87
C HIS A 188 2.55 10.61 -7.76
N LEU A 189 1.38 10.01 -7.65
CA LEU A 189 0.09 10.67 -7.54
C LEU A 189 -0.36 10.73 -6.08
N SER A 190 -0.64 11.93 -5.56
CA SER A 190 -1.42 12.08 -4.33
C SER A 190 -2.74 12.78 -4.62
N ALA A 191 -3.79 12.41 -3.90
CA ALA A 191 -5.09 13.06 -4.00
C ALA A 191 -5.65 13.35 -2.61
N THR A 192 -6.16 14.56 -2.45
CA THR A 192 -6.87 15.00 -1.24
C THR A 192 -8.28 15.42 -1.61
N PHE A 193 -9.22 15.18 -0.70
CA PHE A 193 -10.63 15.40 -0.93
C PHE A 193 -11.11 16.45 0.07
N GLY A 194 -11.56 17.60 -0.43
CA GLY A 194 -12.06 18.73 0.36
C GLY A 194 -13.53 19.01 0.05
N GLU A 195 -14.19 19.77 0.94
CA GLU A 195 -15.53 20.33 0.68
C GLU A 195 -15.51 21.44 -0.37
#